data_AF-Q9TVR8-F1
#
_entry.id   AF-Q9TVR8-F1
#
_cell.length_a   1.000
_cell.length_b   1.000
_cell.length_c   1.000
_cell.angle_alpha   90.00
_cell.angle_beta   90.00
_cell.angle_gamma   90.00
#
_symmetry.space_group_name_H-M   'P 1'
#
loop_
_entity.id
_entity.type
_entity.pdbx_description
1 polymer ?
#
loop_
_entity_poly.entity_id
_entity_poly.type
_entity_poly.pdbx_seq_one_letter_code
_entity_poly.pdbx_strand_id
1 'polypeptide(L)'
;SQEIMKNLSLQFAKPLEDCKKEMELSETVITDFYNFWKEGYEFTNRQFGCAILCLSSKLELLDQDLKLHHGKAQEFAKKHGADEAMAKQLVDMIHGCSQSTPDVADDPCMKTLNV
;
A
#
# COMPACT_ATOMS: atom_id res chain seq x y z
N SER A 1 9.53 -1.18 -14.66
CA SER A 1 10.90 -0.71 -14.39
C SER A 1 11.19 -0.83 -12.89
N GLN A 2 12.29 -1.47 -12.48
CA GLN A 2 12.66 -1.62 -11.06
C GLN A 2 12.93 -0.28 -10.39
N GLU A 3 13.52 0.67 -11.11
CA GLU A 3 13.81 2.02 -10.59
C GLU A 3 12.52 2.79 -10.26
N ILE A 4 11.52 2.72 -11.15
CA ILE A 4 10.21 3.35 -10.91
C ILE A 4 9.55 2.74 -9.67
N MET A 5 9.54 1.40 -9.54
CA MET A 5 8.96 0.72 -8.37
C MET A 5 9.69 1.08 -7.07
N LYS A 6 11.02 1.20 -7.12
CA LYS A 6 11.81 1.68 -5.98
C LYS A 6 11.41 3.09 -5.59
N ASN A 7 11.29 4.01 -6.56
CA ASN A 7 10.85 5.37 -6.27
C ASN A 7 9.44 5.39 -5.69
N LEU A 8 8.48 4.70 -6.30
CA LEU A 8 7.11 4.59 -5.80
C LEU A 8 7.07 4.10 -4.35
N SER A 9 7.84 3.06 -4.02
CA SER A 9 7.92 2.50 -2.66
C SER A 9 8.46 3.52 -1.65
N LEU A 10 9.51 4.26 -2.02
CA LEU A 10 10.08 5.30 -1.17
C LEU A 10 9.10 6.46 -0.95
N GLN A 11 8.39 6.87 -1.99
CA GLN A 11 7.40 7.95 -1.89
C GLN A 11 6.16 7.50 -1.10
N PHE A 12 5.75 6.24 -1.25
CA PHE A 12 4.62 5.65 -0.52
C PHE A 12 4.92 5.55 0.99
N ALA A 13 6.16 5.23 1.37
CA ALA A 13 6.56 5.11 2.76
C ALA A 13 6.86 6.45 3.46
N LYS A 14 6.79 7.60 2.75
CA LYS A 14 7.10 8.92 3.34
C LYS A 14 6.35 9.24 4.64
N PRO A 15 5.03 8.99 4.76
CA PRO A 15 4.30 9.27 5.99
C PRO A 15 4.41 8.15 7.05
N LEU A 16 5.34 7.20 6.93
CA LEU A 16 5.46 6.08 7.86
C LEU A 16 5.72 6.51 9.30
N GLU A 17 6.55 7.52 9.53
CA GLU A 17 6.81 8.02 10.88
C GLU A 17 5.56 8.60 11.56
N ASP A 18 4.66 9.22 10.78
CA ASP A 18 3.39 9.73 11.30
C ASP A 18 2.45 8.56 11.65
N CYS A 19 2.33 7.58 10.76
CA CYS A 19 1.54 6.36 11.02
C CYS A 19 2.07 5.56 12.21
N LYS A 20 3.40 5.47 12.36
CA LYS A 20 4.04 4.80 13.50
C LYS A 20 3.66 5.46 14.82
N LYS A 21 3.66 6.79 14.88
CA LYS A 21 3.29 7.54 16.09
C LYS A 21 1.81 7.47 16.40
N GLU A 22 0.95 7.64 15.39
CA GLU A 22 -0.51 7.68 15.57
C GLU A 22 -1.09 6.32 15.98
N MET A 23 -0.47 5.23 15.54
CA MET A 23 -1.00 3.87 15.73
C MET A 23 -0.16 3.03 16.69
N GLU A 24 0.89 3.60 17.29
CA GLU A 24 1.84 2.91 18.16
C GLU A 24 2.38 1.61 17.53
N LEU A 25 2.77 1.69 16.26
CA LEU A 25 3.21 0.51 15.49
C LEU A 25 4.48 -0.10 16.10
N SER A 26 4.48 -1.42 16.25
CA SER A 26 5.64 -2.15 16.77
C SER A 26 6.82 -2.15 15.79
N GLU A 27 8.02 -2.38 16.30
CA GLU A 27 9.24 -2.51 15.48
C GLU A 27 9.18 -3.67 14.46
N THR A 28 8.28 -4.64 14.66
CA THR A 28 8.04 -5.72 13.69
C THR A 28 7.47 -5.19 12.36
N VAL A 29 6.65 -4.13 12.41
CA VAL A 29 6.10 -3.48 11.22
C VAL A 29 7.21 -2.84 10.38
N ILE A 30 8.22 -2.27 11.03
CA ILE A 30 9.40 -1.72 10.35
C ILE A 30 10.17 -2.84 9.62
N THR A 31 10.26 -4.02 10.24
CA THR A 31 10.90 -5.18 9.61
C THR A 31 10.16 -5.61 8.34
N ASP A 32 8.83 -5.56 8.34
CA ASP A 32 8.01 -5.85 7.16
C ASP A 32 8.29 -4.86 6.01
N PHE A 33 8.41 -3.55 6.30
CA PHE A 33 8.79 -2.56 5.29
C PHE A 33 10.19 -2.80 4.69
N TYR A 34 11.18 -3.18 5.53
CA TYR A 34 12.53 -3.49 5.03
C TYR A 34 12.58 -4.72 4.15
N ASN A 35 11.73 -5.72 4.43
CA ASN A 35 11.68 -6.96 3.66
C ASN A 35 10.62 -6.94 2.56
N PHE A 36 9.94 -5.81 2.31
CA PHE A 36 8.76 -5.79 1.44
C PHE A 36 9.00 -6.38 0.05
N TRP A 37 10.16 -6.08 -0.54
CA TRP A 37 10.57 -6.57 -1.87
C TRP A 37 11.49 -7.79 -1.83
N LYS A 38 11.69 -8.41 -0.66
CA LYS A 38 12.53 -9.59 -0.51
C LYS A 38 11.77 -10.82 -0.98
N GLU A 39 12.35 -11.54 -1.94
CA GLU A 39 11.78 -12.78 -2.44
C GLU A 39 11.55 -13.80 -1.31
N GLY A 40 10.35 -14.40 -1.29
CA GLY A 40 9.95 -15.41 -0.31
C GLY A 40 9.66 -14.88 1.09
N TYR A 41 9.61 -13.56 1.30
CA TYR A 41 9.13 -12.99 2.56
C TYR A 41 7.59 -13.04 2.62
N GLU A 42 7.04 -13.52 3.73
CA GLU A 42 5.60 -13.63 3.94
C GLU A 42 5.13 -12.65 5.01
N PHE A 43 4.08 -11.88 4.70
CA PHE A 43 3.48 -10.95 5.65
C PHE A 43 2.35 -11.62 6.42
N THR A 44 2.50 -11.74 7.73
CA THR A 44 1.48 -12.31 8.64
C THR A 44 1.02 -11.30 9.69
N ASN A 45 1.64 -10.12 9.72
CA ASN A 45 1.44 -9.11 10.73
C ASN A 45 0.25 -8.20 10.37
N ARG A 46 -0.86 -8.34 11.11
CA ARG A 46 -2.03 -7.45 10.97
C ARG A 46 -1.67 -5.96 11.06
N GLN A 47 -0.72 -5.58 11.94
CA GLN A 47 -0.32 -4.17 12.08
C GLN A 47 0.35 -3.63 10.80
N PHE A 48 0.99 -4.49 10.00
CA PHE A 48 1.55 -4.08 8.72
C PHE A 48 0.44 -3.70 7.72
N GLY A 49 -0.64 -4.48 7.65
CA GLY A 49 -1.82 -4.13 6.87
C GLY A 49 -2.46 -2.81 7.32
N CYS A 50 -2.55 -2.59 8.64
CA CYS A 50 -3.00 -1.30 9.18
C CYS A 50 -2.07 -0.13 8.80
N ALA A 51 -0.75 -0.36 8.79
CA ALA A 51 0.23 0.65 8.39
C ALA A 51 0.06 1.03 6.90
N ILE A 52 -0.09 0.05 6.01
CA ILE A 52 -0.38 0.28 4.58
C ILE A 52 -1.66 1.11 4.40
N LEU A 53 -2.71 0.80 5.16
CA LEU A 53 -3.97 1.54 5.12
C LEU A 53 -3.81 3.00 5.59
N CYS A 54 -3.02 3.23 6.64
CA CYS A 54 -2.69 4.57 7.12
C CYS A 54 -1.90 5.38 6.09
N LEU A 55 -0.85 4.78 5.50
CA LEU A 55 -0.05 5.42 4.45
C LEU A 55 -0.93 5.81 3.26
N SER A 56 -1.78 4.88 2.82
CA SER A 56 -2.71 5.09 1.69
C SER A 56 -3.70 6.22 1.98
N SER A 57 -4.23 6.29 3.20
CA SER A 57 -5.11 7.38 3.64
C SER A 57 -4.41 8.73 3.65
N LYS A 58 -3.19 8.82 4.22
CA LYS A 58 -2.41 10.07 4.29
C LYS A 58 -1.98 10.58 2.91
N LEU A 59 -1.86 9.68 1.93
CA LEU A 59 -1.56 10.00 0.54
C LEU A 59 -2.81 10.25 -0.32
N GLU A 60 -4.00 10.23 0.28
CA GLU A 60 -5.29 10.38 -0.41
C GLU A 60 -5.50 9.34 -1.53
N LEU A 61 -4.96 8.13 -1.34
CA LEU A 61 -5.06 7.04 -2.30
C LEU A 61 -6.33 6.21 -2.12
N LEU A 62 -7.11 6.48 -1.07
CA LEU A 62 -8.34 5.77 -0.76
C LEU A 62 -9.56 6.70 -0.87
N ASP A 63 -10.71 6.12 -1.18
CA ASP A 63 -12.02 6.78 -1.09
C ASP A 63 -12.64 6.65 0.31
N GLN A 64 -13.89 7.11 0.45
CA GLN A 64 -14.63 7.09 1.72
C GLN A 64 -14.98 5.68 2.21
N ASP A 65 -14.96 4.68 1.31
CA ASP A 65 -15.20 3.27 1.62
C ASP A 65 -13.89 2.50 1.89
N LEU A 66 -12.75 3.21 2.01
CA LEU A 66 -11.41 2.63 2.12
C LEU A 66 -10.98 1.79 0.90
N LYS A 67 -11.57 2.05 -0.28
CA LYS A 67 -11.16 1.42 -1.55
C LYS A 67 -10.15 2.30 -2.26
N LEU A 68 -9.31 1.70 -3.10
CA LEU A 68 -8.35 2.45 -3.91
C LEU A 68 -9.07 3.48 -4.79
N HIS A 69 -8.74 4.76 -4.62
CA HIS A 69 -9.20 5.83 -5.49
C HIS A 69 -8.38 5.82 -6.78
N HIS A 70 -8.94 5.25 -7.86
CA HIS A 70 -8.21 4.99 -9.11
C HIS A 70 -7.53 6.25 -9.70
N GLY A 71 -8.23 7.38 -9.76
CA GLY A 71 -7.66 8.64 -10.29
C GLY A 71 -6.44 9.12 -9.50
N LYS A 72 -6.57 9.28 -8.18
CA LYS A 72 -5.49 9.67 -7.27
C LYS A 72 -4.32 8.70 -7.30
N ALA A 73 -4.59 7.39 -7.37
CA ALA A 73 -3.56 6.36 -7.46
C ALA A 73 -2.77 6.43 -8.78
N GLN A 74 -3.45 6.64 -9.91
CA GLN A 74 -2.79 6.86 -11.21
C GLN A 74 -1.96 8.15 -11.20
N GLU A 75 -2.51 9.24 -10.66
CA GLU A 75 -1.79 10.52 -10.53
C GLU A 75 -0.55 10.40 -9.66
N PHE A 76 -0.66 9.70 -8.52
CA PHE A 76 0.48 9.39 -7.64
C PHE A 76 1.55 8.61 -8.40
N ALA A 77 1.17 7.54 -9.11
CA ALA A 77 2.10 6.73 -9.88
C ALA A 77 2.84 7.58 -10.94
N LYS A 78 2.10 8.39 -11.69
CA LYS A 78 2.65 9.27 -12.73
C LYS A 78 3.59 10.33 -12.18
N LYS A 79 3.18 10.99 -11.08
CA LYS A 79 3.99 11.99 -10.37
C LYS A 79 5.34 11.43 -9.92
N HIS A 80 5.42 10.12 -9.71
CA HIS A 80 6.60 9.43 -9.22
C HIS A 80 7.28 8.55 -10.28
N GLY A 81 7.03 8.84 -11.56
CA GLY A 81 7.85 8.38 -12.68
C GLY A 81 7.24 7.28 -13.54
N ALA A 82 6.06 6.77 -13.19
CA ALA A 82 5.34 5.87 -14.10
C ALA A 82 4.81 6.63 -15.31
N ASP A 83 4.84 6.01 -16.49
CA ASP A 83 4.07 6.51 -17.63
C ASP A 83 2.58 6.14 -17.47
N GLU A 84 1.74 6.59 -18.39
CA GLU A 84 0.30 6.33 -18.37
C GLU A 84 -0.01 4.82 -18.34
N ALA A 85 0.71 4.02 -19.14
CA ALA A 85 0.47 2.59 -19.27
C ALA A 85 0.82 1.86 -17.97
N MET A 86 1.99 2.16 -17.38
CA MET A 86 2.43 1.58 -16.13
C MET A 86 1.55 2.03 -14.96
N ALA A 87 1.16 3.31 -14.90
CA ALA A 87 0.27 3.81 -13.86
C ALA A 87 -1.09 3.11 -13.90
N LYS A 88 -1.68 2.96 -15.09
CA LYS A 88 -2.92 2.21 -15.29
C LYS A 88 -2.75 0.75 -14.86
N GLN A 89 -1.67 0.10 -15.30
CA GLN A 89 -1.41 -1.31 -14.98
C GLN A 89 -1.29 -1.55 -13.46
N LEU A 90 -0.62 -0.66 -12.73
CA LEU A 90 -0.49 -0.77 -11.26
C LEU A 90 -1.85 -0.66 -10.57
N VAL A 91 -2.68 0.30 -10.99
CA VAL A 91 -4.02 0.50 -10.42
C VAL A 91 -4.95 -0.68 -10.76
N ASP A 92 -4.92 -1.15 -12.00
CA ASP A 92 -5.70 -2.32 -12.42
C ASP A 92 -5.29 -3.57 -11.62
N MET A 93 -3.99 -3.75 -11.35
CA MET A 93 -3.47 -4.87 -10.57
C MET A 93 -3.96 -4.85 -9.13
N ILE A 94 -3.80 -3.72 -8.42
CA ILE A 94 -4.27 -3.59 -7.03
C ILE A 94 -5.80 -3.73 -6.96
N HIS A 95 -6.53 -3.20 -7.95
CA HIS A 95 -7.97 -3.35 -8.03
C HIS A 95 -8.37 -4.82 -8.24
N GLY A 96 -7.68 -5.54 -9.13
CA GLY A 96 -7.88 -6.97 -9.35
C GLY A 96 -7.63 -7.78 -8.08
N CYS A 97 -6.52 -7.53 -7.37
CA CYS A 97 -6.24 -8.13 -6.07
C CYS A 97 -7.40 -7.87 -5.10
N SER A 98 -7.82 -6.61 -4.96
CA SER A 98 -8.92 -6.20 -4.06
C SER A 98 -10.25 -6.88 -4.33
N GLN A 99 -10.55 -7.24 -5.59
CA GLN A 99 -11.74 -7.99 -5.96
C GLN A 99 -11.62 -9.50 -5.67
N SER A 100 -10.40 -10.04 -5.80
CA SER A 100 -10.12 -11.47 -5.61
C SER A 100 -9.90 -11.86 -4.15
N THR A 101 -9.46 -10.92 -3.32
CA THR A 101 -9.24 -11.11 -1.89
C THR A 101 -10.60 -11.17 -1.18
N PRO A 102 -10.95 -12.29 -0.52
CA PRO A 102 -12.21 -12.42 0.18
C PRO A 102 -12.38 -11.33 1.24
N ASP A 103 -13.62 -10.92 1.49
CA ASP A 103 -13.92 -10.04 2.61
C ASP A 103 -13.58 -10.76 3.92
N VAL A 104 -12.49 -10.34 4.55
CA VAL A 104 -12.07 -10.82 5.86
C VAL A 104 -12.93 -10.13 6.90
N ALA A 105 -13.95 -10.83 7.42
CA ALA A 105 -14.76 -10.52 8.62
C ALA A 105 -14.63 -9.09 9.20
N ASP A 106 -14.99 -8.07 8.41
CA ASP A 106 -14.91 -6.65 8.77
C ASP A 106 -13.55 -6.16 9.33
N ASP A 107 -12.44 -6.72 8.87
CA ASP A 107 -11.08 -6.30 9.25
C ASP A 107 -10.33 -5.65 8.06
N PRO A 108 -10.42 -4.31 7.91
CA PRO A 108 -9.75 -3.58 6.83
C PRO A 108 -8.23 -3.77 6.82
N CYS A 109 -7.60 -4.00 7.97
CA CYS A 109 -6.16 -4.20 8.04
C CYS A 109 -5.77 -5.55 7.47
N MET A 110 -6.46 -6.62 7.86
CA MET A 110 -6.20 -7.95 7.32
C MET A 110 -6.59 -8.04 5.84
N LYS A 111 -7.67 -7.36 5.43
CA LYS A 111 -7.99 -7.25 4.00
C LYS A 111 -6.85 -6.57 3.23
N THR A 112 -6.37 -5.43 3.71
CA THR A 112 -5.25 -4.69 3.08
C THR A 112 -3.97 -5.51 3.02
N LEU A 113 -3.67 -6.33 4.05
CA LEU A 113 -2.51 -7.21 4.08
C LEU A 113 -2.54 -8.29 2.97
N ASN A 114 -3.74 -8.73 2.61
CA ASN A 114 -3.96 -9.84 1.68
C ASN A 114 -4.29 -9.38 0.24
N VAL A 115 -4.22 -8.07 -0.02
CA VAL A 115 -4.33 -7.47 -1.37
C VAL A 115 -2.94 -7.29 -1.94
#